data_AF-A0A2M9E862-F1
#
_entry.id   AF-A0A2M9E862-F1
#
_cell.length_a   1.000
_cell.length_b   1.000
_cell.length_c   1.000
_cell.angle_alpha   90.00
_cell.angle_beta   90.00
_cell.angle_gamma   90.00
#
_symmetry.space_group_name_H-M   'P 1'
#
loop_
_entity.id
_entity.type
_entity.pdbx_description
1 polymer ?
#
loop_
_entity_poly.entity_id
_entity_poly.type
_entity_poly.pdbx_seq_one_letter_code
_entity_poly.pdbx_strand_id
1 'polypeptide(L)'
;MMDNARTSAINALSRDALTSLAHWRVLLLWWLAGLVPAFWLSRQVANAAHAILAHHPEAGRIIAAPDLAALADAWLANSAVIAQLTLNMLPPLLLSALLAPWAAGIAVTGLRAATPPGFVALCRGGLREYAPQLRLYLLALLPLLLALPVSMMALSFAETKAAQAITYSQAAPWHYAAWAFSAVLVLPVLASISTARAAFAADPALRSALLALGRGWRLMGQRFFAWLAVLLVTLLAGIAASLLFARLSLAHGAHPLLTLLVSQVTVLTIGWSRLARLAALQRLLPKPGDRR
;
A
#
# COMPACT_ATOMS: atom_id res chain seq x y z
N MET A 1 31.22 9.57 15.31
CA MET A 1 30.10 8.81 15.94
C MET A 1 28.86 8.67 15.04
N MET A 2 28.93 8.98 13.73
CA MET A 2 27.81 8.87 12.76
C MET A 2 27.85 7.61 11.88
N ASP A 3 28.94 6.83 11.90
CA ASP A 3 29.11 5.68 11.00
C ASP A 3 28.47 4.37 11.49
N ASN A 4 28.25 4.21 12.81
CA ASN A 4 27.61 3.00 13.37
C ASN A 4 26.10 2.93 13.09
N ALA A 5 25.43 4.06 12.83
CA ALA A 5 23.99 4.07 12.57
C ALA A 5 23.65 3.61 11.14
N ARG A 6 24.50 3.96 10.15
CA ARG A 6 24.30 3.60 8.73
C ARG A 6 24.57 2.12 8.47
N THR A 7 25.64 1.58 9.04
CA THR A 7 25.95 0.13 8.97
C THR A 7 24.89 -0.72 9.67
N SER A 8 24.28 -0.21 10.75
CA SER A 8 23.15 -0.86 11.44
C SER A 8 21.89 -0.94 10.57
N ALA A 9 21.50 0.14 9.89
CA ALA A 9 20.29 0.16 9.06
C ALA A 9 20.42 -0.71 7.80
N ILE A 10 21.58 -0.66 7.13
CA ILE A 10 21.83 -1.45 5.91
C ILE A 10 21.94 -2.95 6.24
N ASN A 11 22.62 -3.32 7.34
CA ASN A 11 22.70 -4.71 7.78
C ASN A 11 21.35 -5.22 8.31
N ALA A 12 20.52 -4.36 8.90
CA ALA A 12 19.16 -4.71 9.27
C ALA A 12 18.33 -5.01 8.01
N LEU A 13 18.37 -4.14 7.00
CA LEU A 13 17.63 -4.31 5.75
C LEU A 13 18.07 -5.56 4.96
N SER A 14 19.38 -5.81 4.82
CA SER A 14 19.89 -6.95 4.03
C SER A 14 19.63 -8.30 4.70
N ARG A 15 19.81 -8.41 6.03
CA ARG A 15 19.47 -9.63 6.77
C ARG A 15 17.96 -9.83 6.85
N ASP A 16 17.16 -8.77 6.99
CA ASP A 16 15.70 -8.89 7.10
C ASP A 16 15.01 -9.16 5.76
N ALA A 17 15.58 -8.71 4.66
CA ALA A 17 15.12 -9.10 3.32
C ALA A 17 15.21 -10.62 3.12
N LEU A 18 16.29 -11.24 3.57
CA LEU A 18 16.52 -12.70 3.47
C LEU A 18 15.69 -13.50 4.48
N THR A 19 15.56 -13.06 5.73
CA THR A 19 14.69 -13.75 6.70
C THR A 19 13.20 -13.59 6.38
N SER A 20 12.81 -12.53 5.68
CA SER A 20 11.44 -12.37 5.20
C SER A 20 11.07 -13.39 4.12
N LEU A 21 12.03 -13.88 3.33
CA LEU A 21 11.82 -14.99 2.39
C LEU A 21 11.57 -16.32 3.10
N ALA A 22 12.14 -16.51 4.31
CA ALA A 22 11.86 -17.69 5.13
C ALA A 22 10.39 -17.75 5.61
N HIS A 23 9.68 -16.62 5.60
CA HIS A 23 8.26 -16.51 5.94
C HIS A 23 7.35 -16.55 4.71
N TRP A 24 7.70 -17.32 3.67
CA TRP A 24 6.89 -17.44 2.44
C TRP A 24 5.42 -17.81 2.69
N ARG A 25 5.12 -18.55 3.77
CA ARG A 25 3.73 -18.88 4.16
C ARG A 25 2.91 -17.64 4.52
N VAL A 26 3.53 -16.64 5.14
CA VAL A 26 2.90 -15.34 5.44
C VAL A 26 2.61 -14.59 4.15
N LEU A 27 3.57 -14.56 3.23
CA LEU A 27 3.41 -13.95 1.91
C LEU A 27 2.29 -14.62 1.11
N LEU A 28 2.21 -15.95 1.13
CA LEU A 28 1.18 -16.70 0.43
C LEU A 28 -0.21 -16.43 1.01
N LEU A 29 -0.38 -16.45 2.34
CA LEU A 29 -1.66 -16.11 2.97
C LEU A 29 -2.07 -14.67 2.71
N TRP A 30 -1.11 -13.73 2.76
CA TRP A 30 -1.36 -12.31 2.44
C TRP A 30 -1.78 -12.14 0.97
N TRP A 31 -1.11 -12.83 0.05
CA TRP A 31 -1.43 -12.81 -1.36
C TRP A 31 -2.82 -13.40 -1.63
N LEU A 32 -3.15 -14.56 -1.06
CA LEU A 32 -4.49 -15.15 -1.15
C LEU A 32 -5.58 -14.24 -0.58
N ALA A 33 -5.31 -13.58 0.55
CA ALA A 33 -6.24 -12.63 1.16
C ALA A 33 -6.53 -11.43 0.24
N GLY A 34 -5.52 -10.97 -0.50
CA GLY A 34 -5.66 -9.88 -1.47
C GLY A 34 -6.31 -10.31 -2.78
N LEU A 35 -6.10 -11.56 -3.20
CA LEU A 35 -6.63 -12.09 -4.46
C LEU A 35 -8.17 -12.14 -4.47
N VAL A 36 -8.80 -12.51 -3.36
CA VAL A 36 -10.27 -12.63 -3.30
C VAL A 36 -10.99 -11.31 -3.64
N PRO A 37 -10.72 -10.18 -2.94
CA PRO A 37 -11.32 -8.90 -3.29
C PRO A 37 -10.83 -8.36 -4.64
N ALA A 38 -9.57 -8.63 -5.02
CA ALA A 38 -9.03 -8.20 -6.30
C ALA A 38 -9.73 -8.88 -7.49
N PHE A 39 -9.99 -10.19 -7.39
CA PHE A 39 -10.72 -10.95 -8.41
C PHE A 39 -12.15 -10.43 -8.55
N TRP A 40 -12.82 -10.18 -7.42
CA TRP A 40 -14.17 -9.62 -7.45
C TRP A 40 -14.20 -8.22 -8.09
N LEU A 41 -13.28 -7.33 -7.69
CA LEU A 41 -13.16 -6.00 -8.28
C LEU A 41 -12.83 -6.05 -9.77
N SER A 42 -11.89 -6.91 -10.17
CA SER A 42 -11.50 -7.13 -11.56
C SER A 42 -12.69 -7.59 -12.41
N ARG A 43 -13.55 -8.46 -11.87
CA ARG A 43 -14.79 -8.87 -12.54
C ARG A 43 -15.74 -7.69 -12.76
N GLN A 44 -15.89 -6.79 -11.80
CA GLN A 44 -16.75 -5.61 -11.97
C GLN A 44 -16.22 -4.67 -13.05
N VAL A 45 -14.91 -4.43 -13.05
CA VAL A 45 -14.25 -3.61 -14.08
C VAL A 45 -14.37 -4.27 -15.45
N ALA A 46 -14.20 -5.60 -15.55
CA ALA A 46 -14.36 -6.34 -16.79
C ALA A 46 -15.80 -6.27 -17.32
N ASN A 47 -16.80 -6.40 -16.46
CA ASN A 47 -18.21 -6.25 -16.84
C ASN A 47 -18.52 -4.84 -17.35
N ALA A 48 -18.01 -3.80 -16.68
CA ALA A 48 -18.18 -2.41 -17.10
C ALA A 48 -17.48 -2.15 -18.45
N ALA A 49 -16.25 -2.63 -18.61
CA ALA A 49 -15.51 -2.54 -19.86
C ALA A 49 -16.24 -3.27 -20.99
N HIS A 50 -16.80 -4.46 -20.73
CA HIS A 50 -17.60 -5.20 -21.70
C HIS A 50 -18.87 -4.43 -22.07
N ALA A 51 -19.58 -3.82 -21.11
CA ALA A 51 -20.78 -3.04 -21.40
C ALA A 51 -20.50 -1.85 -22.35
N ILE A 52 -19.34 -1.23 -22.21
CA ILE A 52 -18.92 -0.07 -23.03
C ILE A 52 -18.36 -0.51 -24.39
N LEU A 53 -17.51 -1.54 -24.42
CA LEU A 53 -16.73 -1.93 -25.61
C LEU A 53 -17.40 -2.99 -26.48
N ALA A 54 -18.32 -3.81 -25.96
CA ALA A 54 -18.89 -4.93 -26.73
C ALA A 54 -19.65 -4.48 -27.99
N HIS A 55 -20.16 -3.24 -28.00
CA HIS A 55 -20.91 -2.68 -29.13
C HIS A 55 -20.13 -1.58 -29.86
N HIS A 56 -18.89 -1.31 -29.46
CA HIS A 56 -18.10 -0.23 -30.06
C HIS A 56 -17.48 -0.70 -31.39
N PRO A 57 -17.76 -0.03 -32.52
CA PRO A 57 -17.30 -0.49 -33.84
C PRO A 57 -15.77 -0.56 -33.96
N GLU A 58 -15.05 0.26 -33.18
CA GLU A 58 -13.58 0.26 -33.14
C GLU A 58 -12.96 -0.46 -31.93
N ALA A 59 -13.72 -1.31 -31.21
CA ALA A 59 -13.20 -2.01 -30.02
C ALA A 59 -11.90 -2.77 -30.32
N GLY A 60 -11.80 -3.42 -31.48
CA GLY A 60 -10.59 -4.13 -31.90
C GLY A 60 -9.37 -3.23 -32.06
N ARG A 61 -9.54 -2.00 -32.60
CA ARG A 61 -8.46 -1.02 -32.75
C ARG A 61 -8.00 -0.51 -31.39
N ILE A 62 -8.95 -0.17 -30.52
CA ILE A 62 -8.68 0.33 -29.16
C ILE A 62 -7.93 -0.72 -28.33
N ILE A 63 -8.24 -2.01 -28.50
CA ILE A 63 -7.54 -3.10 -27.79
C ILE A 63 -6.12 -3.30 -28.34
N ALA A 64 -5.93 -3.20 -29.66
CA ALA A 64 -4.63 -3.38 -30.31
C ALA A 64 -3.67 -2.19 -30.10
N ALA A 65 -4.22 -0.98 -30.07
CA ALA A 65 -3.51 0.27 -29.79
C ALA A 65 -4.29 1.03 -28.72
N PRO A 66 -3.96 0.84 -27.43
CA PRO A 66 -4.70 1.44 -26.32
C PRO A 66 -4.58 2.96 -26.35
N ASP A 67 -5.57 3.59 -26.98
CA ASP A 67 -5.81 5.02 -26.93
C ASP A 67 -6.57 5.35 -25.64
N LEU A 68 -5.81 5.82 -24.65
CA LEU A 68 -6.33 6.15 -23.32
C LEU A 68 -7.32 7.32 -23.37
N ALA A 69 -7.20 8.24 -24.33
CA ALA A 69 -8.14 9.35 -24.48
C ALA A 69 -9.48 8.84 -25.01
N ALA A 70 -9.46 8.05 -26.09
CA ALA A 70 -10.68 7.44 -26.64
C ALA A 70 -11.40 6.54 -25.62
N LEU A 71 -10.64 5.79 -24.81
CA LEU A 71 -11.19 4.98 -23.71
C LEU A 71 -11.83 5.85 -22.62
N ALA A 72 -11.18 6.95 -22.24
CA ALA A 72 -11.71 7.87 -21.22
C ALA A 72 -13.00 8.54 -21.68
N ASP A 73 -13.05 9.01 -22.93
CA ASP A 73 -14.26 9.61 -23.52
C ASP A 73 -15.41 8.60 -23.61
N ALA A 74 -15.13 7.37 -24.07
CA ALA A 74 -16.11 6.29 -24.10
C ALA A 74 -16.63 5.95 -22.69
N TRP A 75 -15.78 6.03 -21.68
CA TRP A 75 -16.18 5.79 -20.29
C TRP A 75 -17.07 6.91 -19.75
N LEU A 76 -16.65 8.17 -19.94
CA LEU A 76 -17.37 9.37 -19.48
C LEU A 76 -18.73 9.55 -20.16
N ALA A 77 -18.87 9.11 -21.42
CA ALA A 77 -20.14 9.10 -22.14
C ALA A 77 -21.18 8.12 -21.55
N ASN A 78 -20.75 7.15 -20.72
CA ASN A 78 -21.59 6.09 -20.18
C ASN A 78 -21.85 6.28 -18.67
N SER A 79 -22.54 7.36 -18.30
CA SER A 79 -22.83 7.74 -16.91
C SER A 79 -23.57 6.64 -16.11
N ALA A 80 -24.45 5.87 -16.75
CA ALA A 80 -25.15 4.74 -16.13
C ALA A 80 -24.19 3.61 -15.74
N VAL A 81 -23.20 3.30 -16.59
CA VAL A 81 -22.16 2.28 -16.31
C VAL A 81 -21.25 2.77 -15.19
N ILE A 82 -20.89 4.06 -15.19
CA ILE A 82 -20.11 4.67 -14.09
C ILE A 82 -20.86 4.57 -12.75
N ALA A 83 -22.15 4.92 -12.73
CA ALA A 83 -22.97 4.84 -11.52
C ALA A 83 -23.08 3.40 -11.00
N GLN A 84 -23.33 2.44 -11.88
CA GLN A 84 -23.36 1.02 -11.53
C GLN A 84 -22.01 0.52 -11.02
N LEU A 85 -20.90 0.88 -11.68
CA LEU A 85 -19.57 0.50 -11.24
C LEU A 85 -19.25 1.07 -9.86
N THR A 86 -19.61 2.33 -9.61
CA THR A 86 -19.39 2.98 -8.32
C THR A 86 -20.09 2.23 -7.18
N LEU A 87 -21.33 1.79 -7.39
CA LEU A 87 -22.06 0.97 -6.43
C LEU A 87 -21.46 -0.43 -6.28
N ASN A 88 -21.06 -1.05 -7.40
CA ASN A 88 -20.51 -2.42 -7.44
C ASN A 88 -19.07 -2.51 -6.91
N MET A 89 -18.37 -1.39 -6.76
CA MET A 89 -17.05 -1.33 -6.13
C MET A 89 -17.09 -1.40 -4.61
N LEU A 90 -18.21 -1.01 -3.98
CA LEU A 90 -18.29 -0.96 -2.52
C LEU A 90 -18.09 -2.33 -1.85
N PRO A 91 -18.74 -3.43 -2.29
CA PRO A 91 -18.56 -4.74 -1.66
C PRO A 91 -17.12 -5.29 -1.65
N PRO A 92 -16.35 -5.31 -2.76
CA PRO A 92 -14.97 -5.79 -2.72
C PRO A 92 -14.06 -4.88 -1.90
N LEU A 93 -14.33 -3.56 -1.85
CA LEU A 93 -13.61 -2.63 -0.98
C LEU A 93 -13.87 -2.92 0.50
N LEU A 94 -15.13 -3.18 0.89
CA LEU A 94 -15.49 -3.57 2.25
C LEU A 94 -14.84 -4.91 2.63
N LEU A 95 -14.83 -5.89 1.72
CA LEU A 95 -14.15 -7.16 1.94
C LEU A 95 -12.64 -6.95 2.13
N SER A 96 -12.00 -6.12 1.30
CA SER A 96 -10.60 -5.77 1.46
C SER A 96 -10.33 -5.07 2.80
N ALA A 97 -11.21 -4.15 3.21
CA ALA A 97 -11.12 -3.46 4.50
C ALA A 97 -11.25 -4.43 5.69
N LEU A 98 -12.08 -5.47 5.56
CA LEU A 98 -12.26 -6.51 6.58
C LEU A 98 -11.08 -7.49 6.64
N LEU A 99 -10.50 -7.85 5.49
CA LEU A 99 -9.34 -8.74 5.42
C LEU A 99 -8.03 -8.05 5.82
N ALA A 100 -7.93 -6.73 5.69
CA ALA A 100 -6.71 -5.97 5.95
C ALA A 100 -6.20 -6.04 7.42
N PRO A 101 -7.06 -5.99 8.47
CA PRO A 101 -6.66 -6.27 9.85
C PRO A 101 -6.18 -7.70 10.07
N TRP A 102 -6.86 -8.68 9.49
CA TRP A 102 -6.47 -10.09 9.60
C TRP A 102 -5.10 -10.34 8.96
N ALA A 103 -4.90 -9.86 7.74
CA ALA A 103 -3.63 -9.96 7.02
C ALA A 103 -2.48 -9.26 7.77
N ALA A 104 -2.75 -8.12 8.42
CA ALA A 104 -1.80 -7.45 9.30
C ALA A 104 -1.46 -8.30 10.54
N GLY A 105 -2.45 -8.96 11.14
CA GLY A 105 -2.25 -9.88 12.26
C GLY A 105 -1.38 -11.10 11.91
N ILE A 106 -1.54 -11.67 10.71
CA ILE A 106 -0.68 -12.75 10.20
C ILE A 106 0.77 -12.28 10.09
N ALA A 107 1.00 -11.07 9.56
CA ALA A 107 2.34 -10.50 9.46
C ALA A 107 2.99 -10.30 10.83
N VAL A 108 2.26 -9.73 11.80
CA VAL A 108 2.75 -9.53 13.17
C VAL A 108 3.07 -10.86 13.85
N THR A 109 2.22 -11.88 13.67
CA THR A 109 2.45 -13.21 14.28
C THR A 109 3.58 -13.98 13.64
N GLY A 110 3.78 -13.84 12.33
CA GLY A 110 4.98 -14.33 11.65
C GLY A 110 6.26 -13.70 12.20
N LEU A 111 6.28 -12.37 12.37
CA LEU A 111 7.44 -11.63 12.86
C LEU A 111 7.76 -11.85 14.36
N ARG A 112 6.78 -12.27 15.16
CA ARG A 112 6.98 -12.62 16.58
C ARG A 112 7.56 -14.02 16.79
N ALA A 113 7.36 -14.93 15.83
CA ALA A 113 7.76 -16.31 15.99
C ALA A 113 9.28 -16.47 15.77
N ALA A 114 9.96 -17.16 16.68
CA ALA A 114 11.38 -17.48 16.53
C ALA A 114 11.64 -18.50 15.40
N THR A 115 10.65 -19.32 15.09
CA THR A 115 10.65 -20.30 14.00
C THR A 115 9.48 -20.05 13.06
N PRO A 116 9.60 -20.33 11.75
CA PRO A 116 8.55 -20.03 10.78
C PRO A 116 7.29 -20.86 11.08
N PRO A 117 6.17 -20.22 11.51
CA PRO A 117 4.98 -20.94 11.94
C PRO A 117 4.29 -21.67 10.77
N GLY A 118 3.51 -22.70 11.10
CA GLY A 118 2.64 -23.39 10.14
C GLY A 118 1.40 -22.55 9.78
N PHE A 119 0.68 -22.96 8.72
CA PHE A 119 -0.53 -22.25 8.25
C PHE A 119 -1.60 -22.08 9.33
N VAL A 120 -1.89 -23.14 10.10
CA VAL A 120 -2.90 -23.10 11.17
C VAL A 120 -2.52 -22.12 12.28
N ALA A 121 -1.25 -22.10 12.67
CA ALA A 121 -0.73 -21.18 13.67
C ALA A 121 -0.81 -19.73 13.20
N LEU A 122 -0.51 -19.47 11.92
CA LEU A 122 -0.65 -18.16 11.29
C LEU A 122 -2.11 -17.69 11.22
N CYS A 123 -3.04 -18.55 10.80
CA CYS A 123 -4.46 -18.19 10.73
C CYS A 123 -5.03 -17.90 12.13
N ARG A 124 -4.75 -18.76 13.12
CA ARG A 124 -5.16 -18.52 14.52
C ARG A 124 -4.51 -17.28 15.11
N GLY A 125 -3.24 -17.05 14.81
CA GLY A 125 -2.52 -15.85 15.20
C GLY A 125 -3.14 -14.58 14.61
N GLY A 126 -3.42 -14.58 13.31
CA GLY A 126 -4.09 -13.47 12.62
C GLY A 126 -5.47 -13.14 13.21
N LEU A 127 -6.25 -14.16 13.59
CA LEU A 127 -7.53 -13.95 14.27
C LEU A 127 -7.39 -13.40 15.69
N ARG A 128 -6.39 -13.84 16.45
CA ARG A 128 -6.10 -13.31 17.79
C ARG A 128 -5.71 -11.83 17.76
N GLU A 129 -4.92 -11.42 16.77
CA GLU A 129 -4.49 -10.04 16.58
C GLU A 129 -5.53 -9.18 15.82
N TYR A 130 -6.66 -9.76 15.38
CA TYR A 130 -7.64 -9.07 14.55
C TYR A 130 -8.20 -7.81 15.23
N ALA A 131 -8.69 -7.92 16.46
CA ALA A 131 -9.31 -6.80 17.17
C ALA A 131 -8.34 -5.65 17.48
N PRO A 132 -7.11 -5.89 17.99
CA PRO A 132 -6.11 -4.84 18.12
C PRO A 132 -5.77 -4.15 16.80
N GLN A 133 -5.60 -4.92 15.72
CA GLN A 133 -5.31 -4.36 14.40
C GLN A 133 -6.50 -3.57 13.85
N LEU A 134 -7.74 -4.05 14.01
CA LEU A 134 -8.94 -3.33 13.58
C LEU A 134 -9.06 -1.98 14.30
N ARG A 135 -8.85 -1.96 15.62
CA ARG A 135 -8.83 -0.71 16.40
C ARG A 135 -7.76 0.25 15.91
N LEU A 136 -6.57 -0.27 15.54
CA LEU A 136 -5.52 0.54 14.94
C LEU A 136 -5.95 1.14 13.59
N TYR A 137 -6.60 0.37 12.71
CA TYR A 137 -7.13 0.89 11.45
C TYR A 137 -8.21 1.95 11.66
N LEU A 138 -9.17 1.71 12.56
CA LEU A 138 -10.22 2.69 12.88
C LEU A 138 -9.63 3.99 13.46
N LEU A 139 -8.63 3.87 14.33
CA LEU A 139 -7.98 5.02 14.92
C LEU A 139 -7.12 5.80 13.91
N ALA A 140 -6.46 5.09 12.98
CA ALA A 140 -5.72 5.72 11.89
C ALA A 140 -6.63 6.27 10.78
N LEU A 141 -7.88 5.83 10.72
CA LEU A 141 -8.88 6.36 9.80
C LEU A 141 -9.26 7.80 10.18
N LEU A 142 -9.31 8.13 11.47
CA LEU A 142 -9.62 9.49 11.94
C LEU A 142 -8.69 10.58 11.35
N PRO A 143 -7.35 10.50 11.48
CA PRO A 143 -6.48 11.49 10.86
C PRO A 143 -6.50 11.42 9.33
N LEU A 144 -6.76 10.24 8.74
CA LEU A 144 -6.88 10.12 7.29
C LEU A 144 -8.14 10.83 6.75
N LEU A 145 -9.27 10.72 7.46
CA LEU A 145 -10.52 11.42 7.15
C LEU A 145 -10.40 12.94 7.26
N LEU A 146 -9.45 13.45 8.05
CA LEU A 146 -9.11 14.87 8.09
C LEU A 146 -8.11 15.26 7.00
N ALA A 147 -7.10 14.43 6.76
CA ALA A 147 -6.05 14.72 5.79
C ALA A 147 -6.53 14.70 4.34
N LEU A 148 -7.42 13.77 3.98
CA LEU A 148 -7.88 13.62 2.59
C LEU A 148 -8.69 14.83 2.10
N PRO A 149 -9.73 15.33 2.81
CA PRO A 149 -10.45 16.52 2.38
C PRO A 149 -9.54 17.76 2.27
N VAL A 150 -8.62 17.95 3.22
CA VAL A 150 -7.66 19.06 3.18
C VAL A 150 -6.75 18.96 1.96
N SER A 151 -6.30 17.74 1.62
CA SER A 151 -5.50 17.50 0.41
C SER A 151 -6.31 17.78 -0.87
N MET A 152 -7.59 17.37 -0.92
CA MET A 152 -8.48 17.66 -2.05
C MET A 152 -8.70 19.17 -2.23
N MET A 153 -8.90 19.91 -1.13
CA MET A 153 -9.03 21.37 -1.16
C MET A 153 -7.74 22.05 -1.67
N ALA A 154 -6.58 21.55 -1.28
CA ALA A 154 -5.30 22.06 -1.78
C ALA A 154 -5.13 21.83 -3.29
N LEU A 155 -5.54 20.65 -3.78
CA LEU A 155 -5.51 20.32 -5.21
C LEU A 155 -6.51 21.17 -6.01
N SER A 156 -7.75 21.34 -5.53
CA SER A 156 -8.73 22.20 -6.21
C SER A 156 -8.31 23.67 -6.25
N PHE A 157 -7.60 24.13 -5.21
CA PHE A 157 -7.02 25.47 -5.21
C PHE A 157 -5.90 25.61 -6.26
N ALA A 158 -5.05 24.59 -6.39
CA ALA A 158 -4.03 24.56 -7.43
C ALA A 158 -4.63 24.55 -8.84
N GLU A 159 -5.73 23.80 -9.06
CA GLU A 159 -6.47 23.83 -10.34
C GLU A 159 -7.03 25.21 -10.65
N THR A 160 -7.64 25.87 -9.66
CA THR A 160 -8.17 27.23 -9.81
C THR A 160 -7.06 28.22 -10.19
N LYS A 161 -5.88 28.10 -9.56
CA LYS A 161 -4.71 28.94 -9.88
C LYS A 161 -4.10 28.61 -11.23
N ALA A 162 -4.12 27.35 -11.62
CA ALA A 162 -3.66 26.92 -12.93
C ALA A 162 -4.58 27.43 -14.06
N ALA A 163 -5.90 27.48 -13.84
CA ALA A 163 -6.85 28.03 -14.80
C ALA A 163 -6.68 29.53 -15.04
N GLN A 164 -6.10 30.26 -14.08
CA GLN A 164 -5.79 31.69 -14.19
C GLN A 164 -4.42 31.96 -14.86
N ALA A 165 -3.61 30.93 -15.06
CA ALA A 165 -2.27 31.05 -15.63
C ALA A 165 -2.33 31.01 -17.17
N ILE A 166 -1.71 32.01 -17.81
CA ILE A 166 -1.68 32.10 -19.27
C ILE A 166 -0.64 31.14 -19.88
N THR A 167 0.35 30.71 -19.08
CA THR A 167 1.44 29.83 -19.53
C THR A 167 1.60 28.62 -18.63
N TYR A 168 1.87 27.45 -19.22
CA TYR A 168 2.08 26.18 -18.50
C TYR A 168 3.18 26.26 -17.43
N SER A 169 4.26 27.03 -17.68
CA SER A 169 5.35 27.24 -16.73
C SER A 169 4.90 27.92 -15.43
N GLN A 170 3.81 28.69 -15.47
CA GLN A 170 3.23 29.35 -14.29
C GLN A 170 2.25 28.43 -13.54
N ALA A 171 1.65 27.45 -14.21
CA ALA A 171 0.67 26.51 -13.62
C ALA A 171 1.33 25.27 -12.98
N ALA A 172 2.43 24.77 -13.55
CA ALA A 172 3.15 23.60 -13.07
C ALA A 172 3.61 23.67 -11.59
N PRO A 173 4.20 24.78 -11.09
CA PRO A 173 4.67 24.82 -9.70
C PRO A 173 3.54 24.70 -8.67
N TRP A 174 2.34 25.21 -8.96
CA TRP A 174 1.18 25.10 -8.07
C TRP A 174 0.71 23.65 -7.91
N HIS A 175 0.72 22.89 -9.01
CA HIS A 175 0.41 21.46 -8.97
C HIS A 175 1.44 20.70 -8.15
N TYR A 176 2.74 20.93 -8.40
CA TYR A 176 3.80 20.26 -7.63
C TYR A 176 3.74 20.61 -6.14
N ALA A 177 3.45 21.88 -5.80
CA ALA A 177 3.29 22.30 -4.42
C ALA A 177 2.08 21.62 -3.73
N ALA A 178 0.93 21.53 -4.40
CA ALA A 178 -0.24 20.85 -3.86
C ALA A 178 -0.03 19.34 -3.68
N TRP A 179 0.65 18.69 -4.64
CA TRP A 179 1.05 17.29 -4.52
C TRP A 179 2.04 17.07 -3.37
N ALA A 180 3.05 17.93 -3.24
CA ALA A 180 4.01 17.86 -2.15
C ALA A 180 3.34 18.06 -0.79
N PHE A 181 2.44 19.04 -0.67
CA PHE A 181 1.66 19.28 0.54
C PHE A 181 0.79 18.07 0.92
N SER A 182 0.07 17.51 -0.06
CA SER A 182 -0.76 16.32 0.13
C SER A 182 0.08 15.12 0.58
N ALA A 183 1.26 14.92 -0.02
CA ALA A 183 2.19 13.87 0.37
C ALA A 183 2.68 14.05 1.82
N VAL A 184 3.06 15.29 2.21
CA VAL A 184 3.49 15.61 3.58
C VAL A 184 2.36 15.36 4.60
N LEU A 185 1.10 15.56 4.22
CA LEU A 185 -0.03 15.34 5.12
C LEU A 185 -0.39 13.85 5.27
N VAL A 186 -0.40 13.10 4.16
CA VAL A 186 -0.90 11.71 4.12
C VAL A 186 0.19 10.68 4.46
N LEU A 187 1.43 10.88 3.99
CA LEU A 187 2.51 9.90 4.18
C LEU A 187 2.79 9.61 5.66
N PRO A 188 2.89 10.60 6.57
CA PRO A 188 3.13 10.34 7.99
C PRO A 188 2.01 9.52 8.63
N VAL A 189 0.75 9.76 8.26
CA VAL A 189 -0.40 8.99 8.75
C VAL A 189 -0.28 7.54 8.31
N LEU A 190 -0.06 7.27 7.03
CA LEU A 190 0.09 5.91 6.50
C LEU A 190 1.30 5.18 7.10
N ALA A 191 2.38 5.92 7.33
CA ALA A 191 3.61 5.41 7.88
C ALA A 191 3.51 5.13 9.39
N SER A 192 2.72 5.92 10.13
CA SER A 192 2.42 5.68 11.55
C SER A 192 1.74 4.33 11.78
N ILE A 193 0.94 3.85 10.83
CA ILE A 193 0.31 2.52 10.87
C ILE A 193 1.39 1.44 10.80
N SER A 194 2.39 1.61 9.94
CA SER A 194 3.47 0.64 9.78
C SER A 194 4.36 0.58 11.02
N THR A 195 4.65 1.72 11.66
CA THR A 195 5.43 1.76 12.91
C THR A 195 4.65 1.23 14.11
N ALA A 196 3.34 1.52 14.20
CA ALA A 196 2.48 0.94 15.24
C ALA A 196 2.39 -0.60 15.12
N ARG A 197 2.35 -1.15 13.90
CA ARG A 197 2.41 -2.61 13.69
C ARG A 197 3.74 -3.22 14.11
N ALA A 198 4.85 -2.53 13.81
CA ALA A 198 6.16 -2.95 14.30
C ALA A 198 6.21 -2.94 15.84
N ALA A 199 5.53 -1.99 16.51
CA ALA A 199 5.41 -1.97 17.96
C ALA A 199 4.62 -3.16 18.52
N PHE A 200 3.53 -3.56 17.86
CA PHE A 200 2.84 -4.81 18.19
C PHE A 200 3.75 -6.03 17.98
N ALA A 201 4.53 -6.08 16.91
CA ALA A 201 5.47 -7.19 16.70
C ALA A 201 6.58 -7.23 17.76
N ALA A 202 7.06 -6.08 18.24
CA ALA A 202 8.13 -6.00 19.25
C ALA A 202 7.67 -6.37 20.68
N ASP A 203 6.42 -6.07 21.05
CA ASP A 203 5.93 -6.25 22.42
C ASP A 203 4.57 -7.00 22.42
N PRO A 204 4.55 -8.29 22.78
CA PRO A 204 3.34 -9.10 22.78
C PRO A 204 2.35 -8.75 23.90
N ALA A 205 2.76 -7.99 24.92
CA ALA A 205 1.87 -7.55 25.99
C ALA A 205 1.04 -6.30 25.62
N LEU A 206 1.42 -5.60 24.54
CA LEU A 206 0.68 -4.43 24.06
C LEU A 206 -0.69 -4.83 23.51
N ARG A 207 -1.76 -4.42 24.21
CA ARG A 207 -3.15 -4.54 23.75
C ARG A 207 -3.77 -3.22 23.29
N SER A 208 -3.15 -2.08 23.61
CA SER A 208 -3.69 -0.75 23.29
C SER A 208 -3.13 -0.19 21.98
N ALA A 209 -4.03 0.07 21.03
CA ALA A 209 -3.69 0.69 19.75
C ALA A 209 -3.16 2.13 19.90
N LEU A 210 -3.67 2.88 20.88
CA LEU A 210 -3.20 4.24 21.18
C LEU A 210 -1.74 4.24 21.65
N LEU A 211 -1.37 3.30 22.53
CA LEU A 211 0.02 3.18 22.99
C LEU A 211 0.95 2.74 21.85
N ALA A 212 0.49 1.83 20.98
CA ALA A 212 1.25 1.42 19.80
C ALA A 212 1.49 2.58 18.83
N LEU A 213 0.46 3.39 18.55
CA LEU A 213 0.60 4.63 17.77
C LEU A 213 1.52 5.63 18.46
N GLY A 214 1.37 5.86 19.76
CA GLY A 214 2.24 6.75 20.52
C GLY A 214 3.72 6.35 20.44
N ARG A 215 4.03 5.04 20.51
CA ARG A 215 5.39 4.53 20.26
C ARG A 215 5.83 4.78 18.82
N GLY A 216 4.94 4.61 17.84
CA GLY A 216 5.20 4.91 16.43
C GLY A 216 5.51 6.38 16.15
N TRP A 217 4.72 7.30 16.72
CA TRP A 217 4.93 8.75 16.65
C TRP A 217 6.22 9.17 17.37
N ARG A 218 6.52 8.59 18.53
CA ARG A 218 7.78 8.83 19.24
C ARG A 218 8.99 8.39 18.43
N LEU A 219 8.94 7.23 17.77
CA LEU A 219 9.99 6.79 16.85
C LEU A 219 10.17 7.78 15.69
N MET A 220 9.06 8.27 15.13
CA MET A 220 9.07 9.24 14.04
C MET A 220 9.73 10.56 14.46
N GLY A 221 9.46 11.04 15.68
CA GLY A 221 10.10 12.24 16.23
C GLY A 221 11.56 12.05 16.64
N GLN A 222 11.92 10.90 17.22
CA GLN A 222 13.27 10.65 17.73
C GLN A 222 14.26 10.18 16.67
N ARG A 223 13.80 9.48 15.64
CA ARG A 223 14.63 8.87 14.58
C ARG A 223 14.05 9.15 13.18
N PHE A 224 13.61 10.39 12.96
CA PHE A 224 12.94 10.83 11.73
C PHE A 224 13.66 10.38 10.45
N PHE A 225 14.96 10.66 10.34
CA PHE A 225 15.74 10.33 9.14
C PHE A 225 15.90 8.82 8.91
N ALA A 226 16.09 8.02 9.96
CA ALA A 226 16.20 6.57 9.82
C ALA A 226 14.87 5.94 9.42
N TRP A 227 13.77 6.42 10.00
CA TRP A 227 12.42 6.03 9.62
C TRP A 227 12.09 6.40 8.17
N LEU A 228 12.41 7.63 7.77
CA LEU A 228 12.16 8.13 6.42
C LEU A 228 12.99 7.36 5.39
N ALA A 229 14.26 7.06 5.70
CA ALA A 229 15.13 6.27 4.84
C ALA A 229 14.58 4.84 4.63
N VAL A 230 14.19 4.14 5.69
CA VAL A 230 13.59 2.80 5.58
C VAL A 230 12.31 2.84 4.74
N LEU A 231 11.47 3.86 4.94
CA LEU A 231 10.23 4.02 4.20
C LEU A 231 10.48 4.31 2.72
N LEU A 232 11.35 5.27 2.40
CA LEU A 232 11.68 5.65 1.03
C LEU A 232 12.35 4.49 0.28
N VAL A 233 13.35 3.83 0.86
CA VAL A 233 14.06 2.72 0.21
C VAL A 233 13.10 1.58 -0.13
N THR A 234 12.24 1.20 0.81
CA THR A 234 11.28 0.09 0.58
C THR A 234 10.16 0.47 -0.39
N LEU A 235 9.70 1.72 -0.37
CA LEU A 235 8.71 2.24 -1.31
C LEU A 235 9.29 2.31 -2.73
N LEU A 236 10.45 2.93 -2.89
CA LEU A 236 11.12 3.09 -4.18
C LEU A 236 11.51 1.73 -4.77
N ALA A 237 12.01 0.80 -3.96
CA ALA A 237 12.28 -0.56 -4.44
C ALA A 237 11.02 -1.26 -4.95
N GLY A 238 9.89 -1.12 -4.25
CA GLY A 238 8.61 -1.66 -4.68
C GLY A 238 8.11 -1.04 -5.99
N ILE A 239 8.18 0.29 -6.12
CA ILE A 239 7.78 1.01 -7.34
C ILE A 239 8.69 0.64 -8.51
N ALA A 240 10.01 0.66 -8.31
CA ALA A 240 10.99 0.32 -9.34
C ALA A 240 10.79 -1.11 -9.86
N ALA A 241 10.59 -2.08 -8.96
CA ALA A 241 10.27 -3.44 -9.34
C ALA A 241 8.96 -3.51 -10.15
N SER A 242 7.91 -2.83 -9.69
CA SER A 242 6.61 -2.79 -10.38
C SER A 242 6.71 -2.21 -11.79
N LEU A 243 7.45 -1.11 -11.97
CA LEU A 243 7.67 -0.47 -13.27
C LEU A 243 8.49 -1.37 -14.20
N LEU A 244 9.52 -2.03 -13.67
CA LEU A 244 10.33 -2.98 -14.45
C LEU A 244 9.48 -4.15 -14.95
N PHE A 245 8.66 -4.74 -14.07
CA PHE A 245 7.74 -5.81 -14.44
C PHE A 245 6.69 -5.34 -15.45
N ALA A 246 6.09 -4.15 -15.26
CA ALA A 246 5.15 -3.58 -16.23
C ALA A 246 5.79 -3.38 -17.62
N ARG A 247 7.04 -2.89 -17.67
CA ARG A 247 7.80 -2.76 -18.93
C ARG A 247 8.04 -4.10 -19.61
N LEU A 248 8.40 -5.13 -18.83
CA LEU A 248 8.59 -6.49 -19.35
C LEU A 248 7.29 -7.05 -19.93
N SER A 249 6.14 -6.79 -19.29
CA SER A 249 4.83 -7.22 -19.79
C SER A 249 4.47 -6.56 -21.12
N LEU A 250 4.80 -5.28 -21.30
CA LEU A 250 4.53 -4.54 -22.55
C LEU A 250 5.46 -4.98 -23.69
N ALA A 251 6.71 -5.34 -23.38
CA ALA A 251 7.70 -5.75 -24.37
C ALA A 251 7.41 -7.11 -25.02
N HIS A 252 6.75 -8.03 -24.32
CA HIS A 252 6.49 -9.40 -24.81
C HIS A 252 5.16 -9.54 -25.56
N GLY A 253 4.49 -8.43 -25.89
CA GLY A 253 3.17 -8.45 -26.50
C GLY A 253 2.07 -8.86 -25.51
N ALA A 254 0.81 -8.58 -25.87
CA ALA A 254 -0.36 -8.68 -25.00
C ALA A 254 -0.81 -10.13 -24.66
N HIS A 255 0.12 -11.03 -24.33
CA HIS A 255 -0.25 -12.39 -23.90
C HIS A 255 -0.88 -12.33 -22.49
N PRO A 256 -2.18 -12.63 -22.35
CA PRO A 256 -2.93 -12.35 -21.11
C PRO A 256 -2.38 -13.11 -19.90
N LEU A 257 -1.89 -14.34 -20.10
CA LEU A 257 -1.30 -15.14 -19.01
C LEU A 257 0.04 -14.56 -18.54
N LEU A 258 0.86 -14.00 -19.45
CA LEU A 258 2.14 -13.42 -19.05
C LEU A 258 1.90 -12.13 -18.28
N THR A 259 1.00 -11.26 -18.76
CA THR A 259 0.57 -10.06 -18.04
C THR A 259 0.03 -10.40 -16.65
N LEU A 260 -0.79 -11.46 -16.55
CA LEU A 260 -1.29 -11.93 -15.26
C LEU A 260 -0.15 -12.37 -14.34
N LEU A 261 0.75 -13.25 -14.80
CA LEU A 261 1.88 -13.74 -13.99
C LEU A 261 2.78 -12.59 -13.51
N VAL A 262 3.13 -11.67 -14.41
CA VAL A 262 3.95 -10.50 -14.11
C VAL A 262 3.26 -9.58 -13.09
N SER A 263 1.94 -9.40 -13.19
CA SER A 263 1.17 -8.66 -12.18
C SER A 263 1.20 -9.35 -10.81
N GLN A 264 1.12 -10.69 -10.76
CA GLN A 264 1.19 -11.43 -9.49
C GLN A 264 2.59 -11.35 -8.86
N VAL A 265 3.66 -11.45 -9.65
CA VAL A 265 5.04 -11.27 -9.18
C VAL A 265 5.25 -9.87 -8.62
N THR A 266 4.65 -8.86 -9.27
CA THR A 266 4.68 -7.47 -8.79
C THR A 266 4.01 -7.35 -7.41
N VAL A 267 2.81 -7.92 -7.25
CA VAL A 267 2.08 -7.92 -5.97
C VAL A 267 2.88 -8.63 -4.88
N LEU A 268 3.48 -9.78 -5.18
CA LEU A 268 4.32 -10.50 -4.23
C LEU A 268 5.56 -9.69 -3.81
N THR A 269 6.17 -8.98 -4.75
CA THR A 269 7.33 -8.11 -4.48
C THR A 269 6.95 -6.95 -3.56
N ILE A 270 5.78 -6.36 -3.74
CA ILE A 270 5.22 -5.33 -2.84
C ILE A 270 4.91 -5.92 -1.45
N GLY A 271 4.35 -7.14 -1.39
CA GLY A 271 4.10 -7.84 -0.14
C GLY A 271 5.40 -8.10 0.64
N TRP A 272 6.43 -8.55 -0.06
CA TRP A 272 7.76 -8.80 0.50
C TRP A 272 8.43 -7.53 1.00
N SER A 273 8.41 -6.44 0.24
CA SER A 273 8.98 -5.16 0.68
C SER A 273 8.29 -4.62 1.94
N ARG A 274 6.97 -4.84 2.07
CA ARG A 274 6.20 -4.49 3.28
C ARG A 274 6.61 -5.31 4.49
N LEU A 275 6.82 -6.62 4.35
CA LEU A 275 7.29 -7.47 5.45
C LEU A 275 8.72 -7.11 5.87
N ALA A 276 9.63 -6.93 4.92
CA ALA A 276 11.00 -6.50 5.19
C ALA A 276 11.03 -5.15 5.94
N ARG A 277 10.17 -4.20 5.52
CA ARG A 277 10.00 -2.91 6.23
C ARG A 277 9.55 -3.10 7.67
N LEU A 278 8.55 -3.96 7.91
CA LEU A 278 8.03 -4.22 9.25
C LEU A 278 9.10 -4.84 10.17
N ALA A 279 9.86 -5.82 9.66
CA ALA A 279 10.98 -6.43 10.38
C ALA A 279 12.07 -5.40 10.74
N ALA A 280 12.46 -4.54 9.77
CA ALA A 280 13.44 -3.48 10.01
C ALA A 280 12.94 -2.47 11.06
N LEU A 281 11.68 -2.05 11.00
CA LEU A 281 11.08 -1.14 11.98
C LEU A 281 10.99 -1.76 13.38
N GLN A 282 10.72 -3.05 13.49
CA GLN A 282 10.65 -3.77 14.77
C GLN A 282 12.00 -3.70 15.51
N ARG A 283 13.11 -3.80 14.78
CA ARG A 283 14.47 -3.71 15.35
C ARG A 283 14.88 -2.30 15.77
N LEU A 284 14.31 -1.29 15.13
CA LEU A 284 14.59 0.12 15.46
C LEU A 284 13.87 0.59 16.73
N LEU A 285 12.85 -0.15 17.18
CA LEU A 285 12.11 0.16 18.40
C LEU A 285 12.91 -0.22 19.65
N PRO A 286 12.88 0.62 20.71
CA PRO A 286 13.49 0.27 22.00
C PRO A 286 12.87 -1.02 22.55
N LYS A 287 13.69 -1.98 22.96
CA LYS A 287 13.20 -3.22 23.58
C LYS A 287 12.57 -2.91 24.93
N PRO A 288 11.46 -3.57 25.31
CA PRO A 288 10.89 -3.44 26.65
C PRO A 288 11.92 -3.96 27.67
N GLY A 289 12.56 -3.04 28.39
CA GLY A 289 13.65 -3.32 29.34
C GLY A 289 14.74 -2.25 29.38
N ASP A 290 14.90 -1.47 28.30
CA ASP A 290 15.97 -0.46 28.14
C ASP A 290 15.60 0.92 28.70
N ARG A 291 14.64 0.98 29.63
CA ARG A 291 14.37 2.20 30.41
C ARG A 291 15.06 2.05 31.76
N ARG A 292 16.35 2.39 31.78
CA ARG A 292 17.00 2.99 32.94
C ARG A 292 17.46 4.39 32.53
#